data_AF-A0A1U9QTV5-F1
#
_entry.id   AF-A0A1U9QTV5-F1
#
_cell.length_a   1.000
_cell.length_b   1.000
_cell.length_c   1.000
_cell.angle_alpha   90.00
_cell.angle_beta   90.00
_cell.angle_gamma   90.00
#
_symmetry.space_group_name_H-M   'P 1'
#
loop_
_entity.id
_entity.type
_entity.pdbx_description
1 polymer ?
#
loop_
_entity_poly.entity_id
_entity_poly.type
_entity_poly.pdbx_seq_one_letter_code
_entity_poly.pdbx_strand_id
1 'polypeptide(L)' 'MAVREIVAGMPWWVKWIALPVVALVVFGGLIASVVGFVIGLLFKVLILVALVGGLVYAVRKFTSSSSRGGW' A
#
# COMPACT_ATOMS: atom_id res chain seq x y z
N MET A 1 19.62 33.89 -20.76
CA MET A 1 20.56 34.29 -19.69
C MET A 1 19.86 34.90 -18.48
N ALA A 2 18.77 35.67 -18.61
CA ALA A 2 18.05 36.27 -17.47
C ALA A 2 17.44 35.28 -16.44
N VAL A 3 16.98 34.09 -16.88
CA VAL A 3 16.33 33.10 -15.97
C VAL A 3 17.30 32.52 -14.94
N ARG A 4 18.59 32.39 -15.28
CA ARG A 4 19.59 31.82 -14.37
C ARG A 4 19.88 32.71 -13.16
N GLU A 5 19.77 34.03 -13.30
CA GLU A 5 20.09 34.97 -12.22
C GLU A 5 19.02 35.01 -11.12
N ILE A 6 17.76 34.72 -11.45
CA ILE A 6 16.66 34.65 -10.47
C ILE A 6 16.80 33.41 -9.56
N VAL A 7 17.39 32.32 -10.07
CA VAL A 7 17.47 31.02 -9.37
C VAL A 7 18.84 30.80 -8.70
N ALA A 8 19.87 31.51 -9.16
CA ALA A 8 21.24 31.41 -8.66
C ALA A 8 21.47 32.07 -7.29
N GLY A 9 20.64 33.04 -6.89
CA GLY A 9 20.71 33.68 -5.56
C GLY A 9 19.84 33.05 -4.47
N MET A 10 19.04 32.03 -4.80
CA MET A 10 18.09 31.47 -3.83
C MET A 10 18.79 30.64 -2.74
N PRO A 11 18.45 30.86 -1.45
CA PRO A 11 19.07 30.14 -0.33
C PRO A 11 18.98 28.63 -0.53
N TRP A 12 20.06 27.90 -0.24
CA TRP A 12 20.13 26.44 -0.42
C TRP A 12 18.97 25.71 0.28
N TRP A 13 18.55 26.21 1.43
CA TRP A 13 17.41 25.71 2.20
C TRP A 13 16.11 25.68 1.38
N VAL A 14 15.85 26.70 0.55
CA VAL A 14 14.63 26.77 -0.29
C VAL A 14 14.60 25.63 -1.30
N LYS A 15 15.75 25.32 -1.91
CA LYS A 15 15.86 24.26 -2.91
C LYS A 15 15.63 22.88 -2.30
N TRP A 16 16.10 22.66 -1.07
CA TRP A 16 16.09 21.34 -0.44
C TRP A 16 14.94 21.09 0.54
N ILE A 17 14.29 22.14 1.07
CA ILE A 17 13.21 21.99 2.07
C ILE A 17 11.90 22.58 1.58
N ALA A 18 11.91 23.79 1.00
CA ALA A 18 10.66 24.36 0.49
C ALA A 18 10.12 23.53 -0.69
N LEU A 19 10.99 23.07 -1.60
CA LEU A 19 10.56 22.26 -2.75
C LEU A 19 9.91 20.92 -2.32
N PRO A 20 10.51 20.11 -1.43
CA PRO A 20 9.85 18.88 -0.97
C PRO A 20 8.59 19.14 -0.14
N VAL A 21 8.56 20.18 0.70
CA VAL A 21 7.36 20.52 1.47
C VAL A 21 6.21 20.94 0.55
N VAL A 22 6.48 21.79 -0.44
CA VAL A 22 5.47 22.18 -1.44
C VAL A 22 5.01 20.96 -2.23
N ALA A 23 5.92 20.08 -2.64
CA ALA A 23 5.55 18.83 -3.30
C ALA A 23 4.66 17.96 -2.39
N LEU A 24 4.97 17.85 -1.10
CA LEU A 24 4.15 17.13 -0.12
C LEU A 24 2.78 17.80 0.11
N VAL A 25 2.68 19.12 0.07
CA VAL A 25 1.39 19.82 0.23
C VAL A 25 0.53 19.64 -1.02
N VAL A 26 1.13 19.77 -2.21
CA VAL A 26 0.42 19.68 -3.50
C VAL A 26 0.06 18.23 -3.84
N PHE A 27 1.00 17.29 -3.65
CA PHE A 27 0.83 15.89 -4.01
C PHE A 27 0.56 14.97 -2.82
N GLY A 28 0.58 15.46 -1.58
CA GLY A 28 0.42 14.64 -0.37
C GLY A 28 -0.87 13.85 -0.35
N GLY A 29 -1.97 14.43 -0.84
CA GLY A 29 -3.24 13.72 -1.00
C GLY A 29 -3.15 12.54 -1.98
N LEU A 30 -2.46 12.73 -3.12
CA LEU A 30 -2.22 11.68 -4.10
C LEU A 30 -1.30 10.59 -3.53
N ILE A 31 -0.22 10.99 -2.85
CA ILE A 31 0.72 10.08 -2.19
C ILE A 31 -0.01 9.25 -1.12
N ALA A 32 -0.78 9.90 -0.25
CA ALA A 32 -1.57 9.23 0.79
C ALA A 32 -2.60 8.28 0.18
N SER A 33 -3.23 8.65 -0.94
CA SER A 33 -4.21 7.80 -1.63
C SER A 33 -3.55 6.55 -2.22
N VAL A 34 -2.40 6.69 -2.87
CA VAL A 34 -1.64 5.56 -3.43
C VAL A 34 -1.16 4.64 -2.31
N VAL A 35 -0.57 5.20 -1.24
CA VAL A 35 -0.09 4.42 -0.10
C VAL A 35 -1.25 3.70 0.59
N GLY A 36 -2.35 4.40 0.86
CA GLY A 36 -3.56 3.82 1.43
C GLY A 36 -4.16 2.73 0.56
N PHE A 37 -4.15 2.91 -0.77
CA PHE A 37 -4.61 1.89 -1.72
C PHE A 37 -3.73 0.64 -1.66
N VAL A 38 -2.41 0.78 -1.68
CA VAL A 38 -1.47 -0.36 -1.59
C VAL A 38 -1.65 -1.13 -0.28
N ILE A 39 -1.74 -0.43 0.84
CA ILE A 39 -1.95 -1.05 2.16
C ILE A 39 -3.32 -1.75 2.21
N GLY A 40 -4.38 -1.09 1.72
CA GLY A 40 -5.72 -1.67 1.67
C GLY A 40 -5.79 -2.89 0.76
N LEU A 41 -5.09 -2.88 -0.36
CA LEU A 41 -4.97 -4.03 -1.26
C LEU A 41 -4.25 -5.19 -0.58
N LEU A 42 -3.15 -4.92 0.12
CA LEU A 42 -2.43 -5.95 0.88
C LEU A 42 -3.34 -6.61 1.93
N PHE A 43 -4.12 -5.82 2.66
CA PHE A 43 -5.05 -6.34 3.66
C PHE A 43 -6.15 -7.22 3.02
N LYS A 44 -6.70 -6.79 1.87
CA LYS A 44 -7.64 -7.61 1.09
C LYS A 44 -7.04 -8.94 0.66
N VAL A 45 -5.78 -8.95 0.22
CA VAL A 45 -5.07 -10.19 -0.14
C VAL A 45 -4.92 -11.09 1.07
N LEU A 46 -4.53 -10.56 2.23
CA LEU A 46 -4.43 -11.35 3.47
C LEU A 46 -5.78 -11.96 3.87
N ILE A 47 -6.87 -11.18 3.80
CA ILE A 47 -8.23 -11.69 4.05
C ILE A 47 -8.58 -12.81 3.07
N LEU A 48 -8.31 -12.62 1.77
CA LEU A 48 -8.58 -13.61 0.74
C LEU A 48 -7.88 -14.94 1.09
N VAL A 49 -6.58 -14.87 1.40
CA VAL A 49 -5.80 -16.06 1.79
C VAL A 49 -6.37 -16.71 3.05
N ALA A 50 -6.77 -15.94 4.05
CA ALA A 50 -7.40 -16.46 5.26
C ALA A 50 -8.73 -17.17 4.96
N LEU A 51 -9.57 -16.60 4.10
CA LEU A 51 -10.84 -17.20 3.69
C LEU A 51 -10.63 -18.49 2.91
N VAL A 52 -9.71 -18.50 1.93
CA VAL A 52 -9.39 -19.70 1.15
C VAL A 52 -8.80 -20.78 2.05
N GLY A 53 -7.85 -20.42 2.92
CA GLY A 53 -7.27 -21.35 3.89
C GLY A 53 -8.33 -21.94 4.83
N GLY A 54 -9.23 -21.09 5.34
CA GLY A 54 -10.36 -21.52 6.18
C GLY A 54 -11.32 -22.47 5.46
N LEU A 55 -11.64 -22.18 4.20
CA LEU A 55 -12.49 -23.04 3.38
C LEU A 55 -11.83 -24.39 3.10
N VAL A 56 -10.55 -24.40 2.70
CA VAL A 56 -9.79 -25.63 2.46
C VAL A 56 -9.72 -26.47 3.74
N TYR A 57 -9.50 -25.83 4.89
CA TYR A 57 -9.52 -26.50 6.18
C TYR A 57 -10.89 -27.14 6.47
N ALA A 58 -11.98 -26.39 6.27
CA ALA A 58 -13.34 -26.89 6.47
C ALA A 58 -13.62 -28.10 5.57
N VAL A 59 -13.35 -28.02 4.26
CA VAL A 59 -13.56 -29.12 3.32
C VAL A 59 -12.78 -30.36 3.76
N ARG A 60 -11.49 -30.22 4.08
CA ARG A 60 -10.68 -31.36 4.56
C ARG A 60 -11.25 -31.95 5.84
N LYS A 61 -11.64 -31.10 6.80
CA LYS A 61 -12.20 -31.54 8.07
C LYS A 61 -13.47 -32.37 7.89
N PHE A 62 -14.37 -31.93 7.02
CA PHE A 62 -15.63 -32.64 6.76
C PHE A 62 -15.42 -33.92 5.94
N THR A 63 -14.59 -33.89 4.88
CA THR A 63 -14.30 -35.10 4.08
C THR A 63 -13.55 -36.17 4.88
N SER A 64 -12.58 -35.81 5.72
CA SER A 64 -11.86 -36.78 6.57
C SER A 64 -12.74 -37.41 7.66
N SER A 65 -13.89 -36.81 7.99
CA SER A 65 -14.82 -37.37 8.97
C SER A 65 -15.73 -38.46 8.36
N SER A 66 -15.94 -38.44 7.03
CA SER A 66 -16.81 -39.39 6.34
C SER A 66 -16.17 -40.76 6.07
N SER A 67 -14.85 -40.91 6.14
CA SER A 67 -14.15 -42.16 5.81
C SER A 67 -13.86 -43.09 7.00
N ARG A 68 -14.22 -42.71 8.24
CA ARG A 68 -14.06 -43.58 9.43
C ARG A 68 -15.29 -44.41 9.80
N GLY A 69 -16.34 -44.38 8.98
CA GLY A 69 -17.60 -45.10 9.21
C GLY A 69 -17.78 -46.38 8.38
N GLY A 70 -16.77 -46.83 7.63
CA GLY A 70 -16.82 -48.08 6.88
C GLY A 70 -16.37 -49.25 7.75
N TRP A 71 -17.34 -49.89 8.41
CA TRP A 71 -17.25 -51.30 8.77
C TRP A 71 -17.16 -52.16 7.52
#